data_AF-A0A8I0GVX9-F1
#
_entry.id   AF-A0A8I0GVX9-F1
#
_cell.length_a   1.000
_cell.length_b   1.000
_cell.length_c   1.000
_cell.angle_alpha   90.00
_cell.angle_beta   90.00
_cell.angle_gamma   90.00
#
_symmetry.space_group_name_H-M   'P 1'
#
loop_
_entity.id
_entity.type
_entity.pdbx_description
1 polymer ?
#
loop_
_entity_poly.entity_id
_entity_poly.type
_entity_poly.pdbx_seq_one_letter_code
_entity_poly.pdbx_strand_id
1 'polypeptide(L)'
;MDVPVWQGGCLCGAIRFEARGISSAHSTRAFCAQCGSTLGAIDDGPVIALLTGAFDASHAPALAPRGQSFVDGQPDWLAVTPVVNTPAAK
;
A
#
# COMPACT_ATOMS: atom_id res chain seq x y z
N MET A 1 20.17 -18.18 -4.56
CA MET A 1 19.64 -17.18 -3.63
C MET A 1 18.13 -17.24 -3.75
N ASP A 2 17.47 -17.82 -2.76
CA ASP A 2 16.02 -17.98 -2.77
C ASP A 2 15.35 -16.62 -2.59
N VAL A 3 14.55 -16.23 -3.58
CA VAL A 3 13.76 -15.01 -3.51
C VAL A 3 12.59 -15.27 -2.57
N PRO A 4 12.39 -14.47 -1.51
CA PRO A 4 11.26 -14.66 -0.63
C PRO A 4 9.95 -14.54 -1.41
N VAL A 5 9.08 -15.52 -1.19
CA VAL A 5 7.74 -15.60 -1.80
C VAL A 5 6.73 -15.36 -0.69
N TRP A 6 5.96 -14.29 -0.83
CA TRP A 6 4.88 -13.96 0.11
C TRP A 6 3.56 -14.29 -0.54
N GLN A 7 2.79 -15.17 0.09
CA GLN A 7 1.45 -15.52 -0.37
C GLN A 7 0.41 -15.05 0.63
N GLY A 8 -0.71 -14.55 0.13
CA GLY A 8 -1.82 -14.09 0.96
C GLY A 8 -3.10 -13.94 0.16
N GLY A 9 -4.17 -13.55 0.85
CA GLY A 9 -5.46 -13.36 0.22
C GLY A 9 -6.45 -12.67 1.15
N CYS A 10 -7.57 -12.22 0.57
CA CYS A 10 -8.69 -11.73 1.36
C CYS A 10 -9.35 -12.92 2.09
N LEU A 11 -9.89 -12.68 3.30
CA LEU A 11 -10.60 -13.70 4.08
C LEU A 11 -11.80 -14.31 3.33
N CYS A 12 -12.36 -13.59 2.36
CA CYS A 12 -13.43 -14.11 1.50
C CYS A 12 -12.95 -15.06 0.38
N GLY A 13 -11.63 -15.20 0.18
CA GLY A 13 -11.03 -16.08 -0.82
C GLY A 13 -11.06 -15.56 -2.27
N ALA A 14 -11.74 -14.45 -2.55
CA ALA A 14 -11.86 -13.90 -3.90
C ALA A 14 -10.54 -13.31 -4.45
N ILE A 15 -9.60 -12.98 -3.57
CA ILE A 15 -8.30 -12.43 -3.93
C ILE A 15 -7.21 -13.32 -3.34
N ARG A 16 -6.29 -13.78 -4.19
CA ARG A 16 -5.01 -14.36 -3.80
C ARG A 16 -3.89 -13.58 -4.45
N PHE A 17 -2.83 -13.33 -3.72
CA PHE A 17 -1.63 -12.70 -4.25
C PHE A 17 -0.40 -13.54 -3.91
N GLU A 18 0.57 -13.47 -4.82
CA GLU A 18 1.91 -13.98 -4.66
C GLU A 18 2.86 -12.85 -5.03
N ALA A 19 3.64 -12.37 -4.04
CA ALA A 19 4.67 -11.37 -4.26
C ALA A 19 6.04 -12.06 -4.28
N ARG A 20 6.83 -11.79 -5.33
CA ARG A 20 8.20 -12.25 -5.49
C ARG A 20 9.11 -11.06 -5.73
N GLY A 21 10.22 -11.02 -5.01
CA GLY A 21 11.26 -9.99 -5.18
C GLY A 21 11.27 -8.98 -4.04
N ILE A 22 12.35 -8.21 -3.96
CA ILE A 22 12.57 -7.15 -2.99
C ILE A 22 12.60 -5.84 -3.79
N SER A 23 11.68 -4.90 -3.53
CA SER A 23 11.62 -3.65 -4.30
C SER A 23 12.63 -2.61 -3.81
N SER A 24 12.94 -2.65 -2.53
CA SER A 24 14.00 -1.91 -1.85
C SER A 24 14.45 -2.70 -0.63
N ALA A 25 15.55 -2.29 0.01
CA ALA A 25 16.06 -2.96 1.22
C ALA A 25 15.03 -3.09 2.37
N HIS A 26 13.92 -2.34 2.32
CA HIS A 26 12.93 -2.25 3.39
C HIS A 26 11.49 -2.57 2.99
N SER A 27 11.23 -2.77 1.70
CA SER A 27 9.85 -2.88 1.19
C SER A 27 9.76 -3.67 -0.09
N THR A 28 8.71 -4.48 -0.19
CA THR A 28 8.37 -5.28 -1.38
C THR A 28 7.01 -4.86 -1.91
N ARG A 29 6.96 -4.38 -3.15
CA ARG A 29 5.72 -4.02 -3.83
C ARG A 29 5.05 -5.24 -4.45
N ALA A 30 3.74 -5.34 -4.29
CA ALA A 30 2.92 -6.42 -4.84
C ALA A 30 2.07 -5.93 -6.01
N PHE A 31 2.00 -6.73 -7.07
CA PHE A 31 1.24 -6.45 -8.29
C PHE A 31 0.35 -7.65 -8.65
N CYS A 32 -0.77 -7.38 -9.33
CA CYS A 32 -1.64 -8.42 -9.86
C CYS A 32 -0.95 -9.14 -11.04
N ALA A 33 -0.85 -10.47 -10.98
CA ALA A 33 -0.23 -11.27 -12.04
C ALA A 33 -1.02 -11.26 -13.36
N GLN A 34 -2.31 -10.92 -13.34
CA GLN A 34 -3.17 -10.91 -14.53
C GLN A 34 -3.17 -9.58 -15.27
N CYS A 35 -3.27 -8.46 -14.55
CA CYS A 35 -3.42 -7.12 -15.14
C CYS A 35 -2.28 -6.15 -14.81
N GLY A 36 -1.33 -6.52 -13.95
CA GLY A 36 -0.21 -5.67 -13.55
C GLY A 36 -0.56 -4.52 -12.59
N SER A 37 -1.82 -4.40 -12.16
CA SER A 37 -2.24 -3.37 -11.20
C SER A 37 -1.51 -3.51 -9.86
N THR A 38 -1.16 -2.37 -9.25
CA THR A 38 -0.52 -2.34 -7.93
C THR A 38 -1.52 -2.69 -6.82
N LEU A 39 -1.12 -3.56 -5.90
CA LEU A 39 -1.96 -4.02 -4.79
C LEU A 39 -1.53 -3.43 -3.45
N GLY A 40 -0.22 -3.35 -3.22
CA GLY A 40 0.29 -2.91 -1.94
C GLY A 40 1.80 -3.00 -1.81
N ALA A 41 2.27 -2.84 -0.58
CA ALA A 41 3.64 -3.11 -0.20
C ALA A 41 3.71 -3.85 1.14
N ILE A 42 4.71 -4.71 1.27
CA ILE A 42 5.06 -5.42 2.49
C ILE A 42 6.38 -4.83 2.96
N ASP A 43 6.37 -4.20 4.12
CA ASP A 43 7.56 -3.63 4.74
C ASP A 43 8.19 -4.64 5.71
N ASP A 44 9.43 -4.39 6.16
CA ASP A 44 10.15 -5.30 7.08
C ASP A 44 9.49 -5.47 8.48
N GLY A 45 8.42 -4.72 8.78
CA GLY A 45 7.70 -4.72 10.06
C GLY A 45 6.31 -5.38 10.00
N PRO A 46 5.49 -5.27 11.06
CA PRO A 46 4.15 -5.88 11.11
C PRO A 46 3.11 -5.15 10.24
N VAL A 47 3.54 -4.23 9.38
CA VAL A 47 2.68 -3.34 8.60
C VAL A 47 2.65 -3.78 7.15
N ILE A 48 1.45 -3.92 6.62
CA ILE A 48 1.19 -4.14 5.19
C ILE A 48 0.47 -2.91 4.67
N ALA A 49 1.02 -2.28 3.64
CA ALA A 49 0.37 -1.20 2.93
C ALA A 49 -0.53 -1.78 1.84
N LEU A 50 -1.81 -1.37 1.82
CA LEU A 50 -2.75 -1.70 0.76
C LEU A 50 -3.15 -0.43 0.03
N LEU A 51 -3.20 -0.48 -1.30
CA LEU A 51 -3.70 0.65 -2.07
C LEU A 51 -5.22 0.71 -1.98
N THR A 52 -5.75 1.90 -1.66
CA THR A 52 -7.19 2.13 -1.53
C THR A 52 -7.96 1.74 -2.81
N GLY A 53 -7.34 1.89 -3.98
CA GLY A 53 -7.91 1.50 -5.27
C GLY A 53 -8.07 0.00 -5.48
N ALA A 54 -7.51 -0.85 -4.61
CA ALA A 54 -7.73 -2.29 -4.65
C ALA A 54 -9.05 -2.73 -3.99
N PHE A 55 -9.75 -1.80 -3.31
CA PHE A 55 -11.04 -2.08 -2.67
C PHE A 55 -12.20 -1.56 -3.53
N ASP A 56 -13.26 -2.37 -3.64
CA ASP A 56 -14.49 -1.96 -4.34
C ASP A 56 -15.12 -0.72 -3.70
N ALA A 57 -15.11 -0.65 -2.36
CA ALA A 57 -15.59 0.49 -1.58
C ALA A 57 -14.46 1.49 -1.24
N SER A 58 -13.62 1.82 -2.22
CA SER A 58 -12.46 2.72 -2.05
C SER A 58 -12.81 4.11 -1.50
N HIS A 59 -14.04 4.57 -1.69
CA HIS A 59 -14.56 5.84 -1.17
C HIS A 59 -15.15 5.74 0.24
N ALA A 60 -15.02 4.61 0.93
CA ALA A 60 -15.54 4.46 2.29
C ALA A 60 -14.90 5.50 3.24
N PRO A 61 -15.68 6.18 4.10
CA PRO A 61 -15.13 7.16 5.05
C PRO A 61 -14.02 6.62 5.95
N ALA A 62 -14.03 5.31 6.24
CA ALA A 62 -12.99 4.64 7.02
C ALA A 62 -11.62 4.64 6.32
N LEU A 63 -11.59 4.77 4.99
CA LEU A 63 -10.39 4.82 4.16
C LEU A 63 -9.98 6.26 3.80
N ALA A 64 -10.68 7.27 4.36
CA ALA A 64 -10.30 8.67 4.16
C ALA A 64 -8.85 8.89 4.64
N PRO A 65 -7.99 9.54 3.83
CA PRO A 65 -6.62 9.83 4.22
C PRO A 65 -6.57 10.59 5.55
N ARG A 66 -5.68 10.16 6.45
CA ARG A 66 -5.44 10.80 7.75
C ARG A 66 -4.11 11.55 7.82
N GLY A 67 -3.36 11.55 6.74
CA GLY A 67 -2.07 12.21 6.67
C GLY A 67 -1.43 12.07 5.30
N GLN A 68 -0.30 12.74 5.12
CA GLN A 68 0.50 12.71 3.90
C GLN A 68 1.99 12.60 4.26
N SER A 69 2.67 11.66 3.63
CA SER A 69 4.13 11.50 3.70
C SER A 69 4.82 12.26 2.56
N PHE A 70 6.10 12.61 2.74
CA PHE A 70 6.95 13.28 1.74
C PHE A 70 6.41 14.63 1.24
N VAL A 71 5.80 15.40 2.14
CA VAL A 71 5.26 16.75 1.84
C VAL A 71 6.35 17.74 1.45
N ASP A 72 7.60 17.48 1.82
CA ASP A 72 8.80 18.24 1.45
C ASP A 72 9.17 18.10 -0.03
N GLY A 73 8.83 16.97 -0.66
CA GLY A 73 9.05 16.72 -2.09
C GLY A 73 7.86 17.08 -2.98
N GLN A 74 6.87 17.79 -2.45
CA GLN A 74 5.65 18.11 -3.18
C GLN A 74 5.90 19.14 -4.29
N PRO A 75 5.36 18.91 -5.51
CA PRO A 75 5.43 19.93 -6.55
C PRO A 75 4.56 21.14 -6.23
N ASP A 76 5.06 22.34 -6.54
CA ASP A 76 4.43 23.64 -6.22
C ASP A 76 3.01 23.83 -6.78
N TRP A 77 2.69 23.13 -7.87
CA TRP A 77 1.37 23.22 -8.52
C TRP A 77 0.31 22.34 -7.85
N LEU A 78 0.67 21.50 -6.88
CA LEU A 78 -0.27 20.60 -6.22
C LEU A 78 -0.96 21.31 -5.04
N ALA A 79 -2.24 21.65 -5.23
CA ALA A 79 -3.08 22.19 -4.16
C ALA A 79 -3.43 21.11 -3.13
N VAL A 80 -2.75 21.12 -1.99
CA VAL A 80 -3.03 20.19 -0.88
C VAL A 80 -4.18 20.69 -0.03
N THR A 81 -5.13 19.80 0.24
CA THR A 81 -6.03 19.99 1.39
C THR A 81 -5.28 19.54 2.64
N PRO A 82 -5.05 20.41 3.65
CA PRO A 82 -4.30 20.03 4.84
C PRO A 82 -4.98 18.85 5.53
N VAL A 83 -4.34 17.69 5.54
CA VAL A 83 -4.74 16.55 6.35
C VAL A 83 -3.85 16.56 7.59
N VAL A 84 -4.43 16.75 8.77
CA VAL A 84 -3.69 16.70 10.04
C VAL A 84 -3.08 15.33 10.20
N ASN A 85 -1.75 15.23 10.06
CA ASN A 85 -0.98 14.04 10.39
C ASN A 85 -1.25 13.66 11.85
N THR A 86 -2.21 12.76 12.08
CA THR A 86 -2.35 12.14 13.40
C THR A 86 -1.17 11.18 13.51
N PRO A 87 -0.27 11.33 14.50
CA PRO A 87 0.86 10.42 14.64
C PRO A 87 0.32 8.98 14.69
N ALA A 88 0.87 8.11 13.84
CA ALA A 88 0.58 6.69 13.89
C ALA A 88 0.86 6.21 15.32
N ALA A 89 -0.12 5.56 15.95
CA ALA A 89 0.12 4.89 17.21
C ALA A 89 1.29 3.92 17.00
N LYS A 90 2.36 4.12 17.77
CA LYS A 90 3.57 3.28 17.76
C LYS A 90 3.23 1.83 18.05
#